data_AF-A0A329SDX6-F1
#
_entry.id   AF-A0A329SDX6-F1
#
_cell.length_a   1.000
_cell.length_b   1.000
_cell.length_c   1.000
_cell.angle_alpha   90.00
_cell.angle_beta   90.00
_cell.angle_gamma   90.00
#
_symmetry.space_group_name_H-M   'P 1'
#
loop_
_entity.id
_entity.type
_entity.pdbx_description
1 polymer ?
#
loop_
_entity_poly.entity_id
_entity_poly.type
_entity_poly.pdbx_seq_one_letter_code
_entity_poly.pdbx_strand_id
1 'polypeptide(L)'
;MPISYPKHSGNVMIPYRHRVGTKCASGDYCEYQWDFGSGLSYTNFTYSGLTLSKANVTPSSDCIDVSVTVMNSGTVAGNETVMLVLTQPYRSLSVPKVKQLKKLSKISLHVVDDSGLERVLSPRFVKA
;
A
#
# COMPACT_ATOMS: atom_id res chain seq x y z
N MET A 1 -9.06 0.87 6.58
CA MET A 1 -8.97 1.48 7.94
C MET A 1 -7.76 2.40 8.02
N PRO A 2 -7.87 3.64 8.58
CA PRO A 2 -6.77 4.62 8.60
C PRO A 2 -5.78 4.46 9.77
N ILE A 3 -5.98 3.46 10.63
CA ILE A 3 -5.11 3.11 11.75
C ILE A 3 -4.83 1.60 11.74
N SER A 4 -3.77 1.14 12.41
CA SER A 4 -3.50 -0.28 12.64
C SER A 4 -4.13 -0.68 13.97
N TYR A 5 -5.00 -1.70 13.97
CA TYR A 5 -5.67 -2.16 15.18
C TYR A 5 -4.88 -3.29 15.84
N PRO A 6 -4.45 -3.11 17.10
CA PRO A 6 -3.58 -4.06 17.78
C PRO A 6 -4.34 -5.34 18.15
N LYS A 7 -3.64 -6.49 18.12
CA LYS A 7 -4.18 -7.76 18.63
C LYS A 7 -4.18 -7.83 20.16
N HIS A 8 -3.23 -7.15 20.80
CA HIS A 8 -3.08 -7.11 22.26
C HIS A 8 -3.00 -5.67 22.76
N SER A 9 -3.56 -5.39 23.94
CA SER A 9 -3.61 -4.05 24.54
C SER A 9 -2.23 -3.41 24.74
N GLY A 10 -1.20 -4.21 25.01
CA GLY A 10 0.19 -3.74 25.14
C GLY A 10 0.79 -3.16 23.86
N ASN A 11 0.17 -3.36 22.69
CA ASN A 11 0.69 -2.97 21.39
C ASN A 11 -0.09 -1.77 20.76
N VAL A 12 -1.00 -1.14 21.51
CA VAL A 12 -1.84 -0.03 21.03
C VAL A 12 -1.04 1.16 20.49
N MET A 13 0.21 1.33 20.96
CA MET A 13 1.08 2.45 20.57
C MET A 13 1.93 2.18 19.32
N ILE A 14 1.73 1.07 18.60
CA ILE A 14 2.56 0.70 17.45
C ILE A 14 1.81 1.00 16.14
N PRO A 15 2.17 2.09 15.43
CA PRO A 15 1.53 2.44 14.17
C PRO A 15 2.09 1.62 13.01
N TYR A 16 1.37 1.56 11.88
CA TYR A 16 1.84 0.90 10.66
C TYR A 16 3.21 1.38 10.14
N ARG A 17 3.59 2.63 10.45
CA ARG A 17 4.82 3.30 10.02
C ARG A 17 5.92 3.31 11.10
N HIS A 18 5.92 2.32 12.00
CA HIS A 18 6.94 2.15 13.02
C HIS A 18 8.34 1.91 12.41
N ARG A 19 9.37 2.02 13.24
CA ARG A 19 10.76 1.82 12.84
C ARG A 19 11.05 0.32 12.72
N VAL A 20 11.94 -0.10 11.82
CA VAL A 20 12.25 -1.53 11.59
C VAL A 20 12.73 -2.27 12.85
N GLY A 21 13.25 -1.57 13.86
CA GLY A 21 13.67 -2.13 15.15
C GLY A 21 12.61 -2.09 16.25
N THR A 22 11.39 -1.60 15.99
CA THR A 22 10.32 -1.60 16.99
C THR A 22 9.82 -3.03 17.21
N LYS A 23 9.91 -3.50 18.45
CA LYS A 23 9.44 -4.81 18.89
C LYS A 23 8.22 -4.66 19.80
N CYS A 24 7.42 -5.72 19.86
CA CYS A 24 6.31 -5.80 20.80
C CYS A 24 6.79 -6.15 22.21
N ALA A 25 5.90 -6.05 23.20
CA ALA A 25 6.21 -6.37 24.59
C ALA A 25 6.74 -7.81 24.77
N SER A 26 6.38 -8.73 23.87
CA SER A 26 6.90 -10.11 23.82
C SER A 26 8.33 -10.24 23.31
N GLY A 27 8.92 -9.19 22.73
CA GLY A 27 10.24 -9.23 22.08
C GLY A 27 10.22 -9.66 20.61
N ASP A 28 9.04 -10.03 20.09
CA ASP A 28 8.80 -10.47 18.72
C ASP A 28 8.17 -9.39 17.84
N TYR A 29 7.93 -9.75 16.57
CA TYR A 29 7.15 -8.92 15.64
C TYR A 29 5.73 -8.71 16.12
N CYS A 30 5.22 -7.53 15.84
CA CYS A 30 3.90 -7.11 16.27
C CYS A 30 2.81 -7.61 15.34
N GLU A 31 2.02 -8.55 15.84
CA GLU A 31 0.79 -8.96 15.18
C GLU A 31 -0.31 -7.91 15.38
N TYR A 32 -0.91 -7.49 14.26
CA TYR A 32 -2.10 -6.66 14.25
C TYR A 32 -3.32 -7.54 14.02
N GLN A 33 -4.42 -7.21 14.69
CA GLN A 33 -5.70 -7.87 14.45
C GLN A 33 -6.31 -7.36 13.14
N TRP A 34 -6.11 -6.07 12.82
CA TRP A 34 -6.35 -5.52 11.50
C TRP A 34 -5.24 -4.54 11.12
N ASP A 35 -4.65 -4.76 9.95
CA ASP A 35 -3.61 -3.89 9.43
C ASP A 35 -4.14 -2.53 8.98
N PHE A 36 -3.23 -1.57 8.88
CA PHE A 36 -3.53 -0.32 8.20
C PHE A 36 -3.94 -0.60 6.75
N GLY A 37 -5.01 0.04 6.32
CA GLY A 37 -5.55 -0.15 4.98
C GLY A 37 -6.47 -1.35 4.82
N SER A 38 -6.63 -2.22 5.83
CA SER A 38 -7.60 -3.31 5.77
C SER A 38 -9.03 -2.78 5.54
N GLY A 39 -9.76 -3.47 4.67
CA GLY A 39 -11.14 -3.19 4.33
C GLY A 39 -11.69 -4.36 3.51
N LEU A 40 -12.96 -4.69 3.73
CA LEU A 40 -13.65 -5.70 2.95
C LEU A 40 -14.47 -5.03 1.86
N SER A 41 -14.66 -5.76 0.77
CA SER A 41 -15.56 -5.40 -0.32
C SER A 41 -16.48 -6.59 -0.59
N TYR A 42 -17.65 -6.33 -1.17
CA TYR A 42 -18.55 -7.38 -1.65
C TYR A 42 -18.11 -7.97 -3.00
N THR A 43 -17.03 -7.43 -3.58
CA THR A 43 -16.40 -7.94 -4.80
C THR A 43 -14.91 -8.17 -4.58
N ASN A 44 -14.29 -8.93 -5.48
CA ASN A 44 -12.86 -9.22 -5.43
C ASN A 44 -12.10 -8.37 -6.44
N PHE A 45 -10.94 -7.86 -6.03
CA PHE A 45 -10.05 -7.11 -6.89
C PHE A 45 -8.71 -7.83 -7.04
N THR A 46 -8.23 -7.93 -8.28
CA THR A 46 -6.94 -8.52 -8.61
C THR A 46 -5.99 -7.46 -9.13
N TYR A 47 -4.73 -7.54 -8.70
CA TYR A 47 -3.66 -6.62 -9.09
C TYR A 47 -2.66 -7.35 -9.97
N SER A 48 -2.25 -6.72 -11.06
CA SER A 48 -1.25 -7.27 -11.98
C SER A 48 -0.44 -6.15 -12.64
N GLY A 49 0.63 -6.51 -13.35
CA GLY A 49 1.35 -5.56 -14.22
C GLY A 49 2.02 -4.39 -13.51
N LEU A 50 2.53 -4.58 -12.28
CA LEU A 50 3.27 -3.52 -11.59
C LEU A 50 4.52 -3.15 -12.39
N THR A 51 4.59 -1.90 -12.84
CA THR A 51 5.70 -1.36 -13.63
C THR A 51 6.18 -0.03 -13.08
N LEU A 52 7.46 0.23 -13.26
CA LEU A 52 8.13 1.47 -12.86
C LEU A 52 8.75 2.10 -14.11
N SER A 53 8.58 3.41 -14.29
CA SER A 53 9.18 4.11 -15.45
C SER A 53 10.70 4.15 -15.40
N LYS A 54 11.29 4.05 -14.20
CA LYS A 54 12.74 4.05 -13.97
C LYS A 54 13.10 3.10 -12.84
N ALA A 55 14.22 2.40 -12.99
CA ALA A 55 14.81 1.56 -11.93
C ALA A 55 15.63 2.38 -10.92
N ASN A 56 16.22 3.50 -11.37
CA ASN A 56 17.11 4.33 -10.56
C ASN A 56 16.63 5.80 -10.56
N VAL A 57 16.80 6.45 -9.42
CA VAL A 57 16.47 7.87 -9.23
C VAL A 57 17.64 8.58 -8.59
N THR A 58 18.33 9.40 -9.39
CA THR A 58 19.56 10.09 -9.01
C THR A 58 19.28 11.47 -8.43
N PRO A 59 18.74 12.46 -9.18
CA PRO A 59 18.37 13.75 -8.60
C PRO A 59 17.11 13.64 -7.73
N SER A 60 16.99 14.51 -6.71
CA SER A 60 15.77 14.62 -5.88
C SER A 60 14.57 15.16 -6.66
N SER A 61 14.80 15.87 -7.78
CA SER A 61 13.72 16.36 -8.65
C SER A 61 13.14 15.27 -9.56
N ASP A 62 13.74 14.08 -9.63
CA ASP A 62 13.26 13.04 -10.52
C ASP A 62 11.92 12.46 -10.05
N CYS A 63 11.05 12.22 -11.04
CA CYS A 63 9.78 11.53 -10.87
C CYS A 63 9.91 10.08 -11.33
N ILE A 64 9.26 9.17 -10.59
CA ILE A 64 8.95 7.82 -11.06
C ILE A 64 7.45 7.73 -11.26
N ASP A 65 7.03 7.21 -12.40
CA ASP A 65 5.66 6.77 -12.62
C ASP A 65 5.58 5.29 -12.27
N VAL A 66 4.70 4.98 -11.33
CA VAL A 66 4.37 3.61 -10.96
C VAL A 66 3.05 3.30 -11.65
N SER A 67 2.97 2.21 -12.40
CA SER A 67 1.70 1.76 -12.96
C SER A 67 1.33 0.38 -12.45
N VAL A 68 0.04 0.15 -12.19
CA VAL A 68 -0.50 -1.14 -11.79
C VAL A 68 -1.88 -1.31 -12.41
N THR A 69 -2.18 -2.51 -12.90
CA THR A 69 -3.50 -2.86 -13.40
C THR A 69 -4.33 -3.37 -12.23
N VAL A 70 -5.54 -2.83 -12.09
CA VAL A 70 -6.52 -3.28 -11.09
C VAL A 70 -7.78 -3.71 -11.81
N MET A 71 -8.20 -4.93 -11.54
CA MET A 71 -9.35 -5.56 -12.17
C MET A 71 -10.35 -6.00 -11.11
N ASN A 72 -11.64 -5.77 -11.35
CA ASN A 72 -12.72 -6.30 -10.53
C ASN A 72 -13.13 -7.68 -11.08
N SER A 73 -12.76 -8.74 -10.37
CA SER A 73 -12.99 -10.14 -10.74
C SER A 73 -14.17 -10.79 -10.00
N GLY A 74 -14.94 -10.01 -9.24
CA GLY A 74 -16.16 -10.51 -8.60
C GLY A 74 -17.42 -10.24 -9.42
N THR A 75 -18.59 -10.40 -8.79
CA THR A 75 -19.90 -10.39 -9.48
C THR A 75 -20.67 -9.07 -9.34
N VAL A 76 -20.13 -8.10 -8.59
CA VAL A 76 -20.77 -6.80 -8.38
C VAL A 76 -19.77 -5.65 -8.56
N ALA A 77 -20.26 -4.50 -9.00
CA ALA A 77 -19.45 -3.29 -9.07
C ALA A 77 -19.00 -2.88 -7.65
N GLY A 78 -17.81 -2.29 -7.54
CA GLY A 78 -17.26 -1.92 -6.25
C GLY A 78 -16.22 -0.82 -6.33
N ASN A 79 -15.90 -0.27 -5.16
CA ASN A 79 -14.86 0.74 -5.00
C ASN A 79 -13.64 0.14 -4.33
N GLU A 80 -12.47 0.31 -4.93
CA GLU A 80 -11.20 -0.17 -4.40
C GLU A 80 -10.30 1.01 -4.01
N THR A 81 -9.55 0.87 -2.91
CA THR A 81 -8.64 1.91 -2.41
C THR A 81 -7.20 1.47 -2.58
N VAL A 82 -6.61 1.88 -3.70
CA VAL A 82 -5.25 1.51 -4.07
C VAL A 82 -4.24 2.38 -3.33
N MET A 83 -3.32 1.74 -2.61
CA MET A 83 -2.31 2.40 -1.79
C MET A 83 -0.91 2.14 -2.32
N LEU A 84 -0.15 3.21 -2.59
CA LEU A 84 1.27 3.15 -2.87
C LEU A 84 2.07 3.36 -1.58
N VAL A 85 2.74 2.32 -1.13
CA VAL A 85 3.57 2.30 0.07
C VAL A 85 5.02 2.06 -0.32
N LEU A 86 5.94 2.80 0.27
CA LEU A 86 7.39 2.62 0.09
C LEU A 86 8.03 2.07 1.35
N THR A 87 9.05 1.25 1.16
CA THR A 87 9.96 0.78 2.21
C THR A 87 11.38 1.17 1.81
N GLN A 88 12.09 1.82 2.73
CA GLN A 88 13.49 2.18 2.54
C GLN A 88 14.34 1.25 3.41
N PRO A 89 15.12 0.31 2.84
CA PRO A 89 15.87 -0.66 3.64
C PRO A 89 17.05 -0.05 4.40
N TYR A 90 17.65 1.03 3.86
CA TYR A 90 18.87 1.63 4.42
C TYR A 90 18.78 3.16 4.52
N ARG A 91 19.28 3.74 5.62
CA ARG A 91 19.37 5.18 5.86
C ARG A 91 20.54 5.51 6.78
N SER A 92 21.26 6.59 6.51
CA SER A 92 22.49 6.98 7.23
C SER A 92 22.25 7.51 8.65
N LEU A 93 21.17 8.28 8.87
CA LEU A 93 20.97 9.03 10.13
C LEU A 93 19.90 8.44 11.05
N SER A 94 18.85 7.82 10.51
CA SER A 94 17.68 7.41 11.29
C SER A 94 17.24 6.02 10.90
N VAL A 95 16.83 5.24 11.90
CA VAL A 95 16.25 3.91 11.67
C VAL A 95 15.08 4.04 10.68
N PRO A 96 15.10 3.29 9.57
CA PRO A 96 14.07 3.39 8.56
C PRO A 96 12.71 2.95 9.10
N LYS A 97 11.66 3.45 8.46
CA LYS A 97 10.28 3.03 8.72
C LYS A 97 9.97 1.79 7.89
N VAL A 98 9.21 0.86 8.45
CA VAL A 98 8.83 -0.38 7.75
C VAL A 98 8.00 -0.11 6.50
N LYS A 99 7.10 0.86 6.57
CA LYS A 99 6.14 1.21 5.53
C LYS A 99 5.87 2.71 5.59
N GLN A 100 5.82 3.37 4.44
CA GLN A 100 5.41 4.76 4.33
C GLN A 100 4.43 4.92 3.17
N LEU A 101 3.17 5.25 3.49
CA LEU A 101 2.17 5.58 2.48
C LEU A 101 2.60 6.88 1.77
N LYS A 102 2.64 6.84 0.44
CA LYS A 102 2.97 7.99 -0.42
C LYS A 102 1.77 8.50 -1.20
N LYS A 103 0.92 7.59 -1.68
CA LYS A 103 -0.27 7.95 -2.44
C LYS A 103 -1.38 6.96 -2.17
N LEU A 104 -2.61 7.47 -2.19
CA LEU A 104 -3.82 6.70 -2.07
C LEU A 104 -4.75 7.16 -3.19
N SER A 105 -5.39 6.22 -3.87
CA SER A 105 -6.33 6.50 -4.96
C SER A 105 -7.52 5.58 -4.86
N LYS A 106 -8.71 6.18 -4.73
CA LYS A 106 -9.97 5.44 -4.70
C LYS A 106 -10.52 5.37 -6.12
N ILE A 107 -10.79 4.16 -6.59
CA ILE A 107 -11.34 3.91 -7.92
C ILE A 107 -12.66 3.17 -7.81
N SER A 108 -13.59 3.48 -8.72
CA SER A 108 -14.79 2.69 -8.95
C SER A 108 -14.57 1.79 -10.15
N LEU A 109 -14.89 0.50 -10.02
CA LEU A 109 -14.75 -0.49 -11.07
C LEU A 109 -16.06 -1.27 -11.22
N HIS A 110 -16.53 -1.37 -12.47
CA HIS A 110 -17.54 -2.34 -12.85
C HIS A 110 -16.92 -3.73 -12.89
N VAL A 111 -17.77 -4.76 -12.86
CA VAL A 111 -17.35 -6.14 -13.11
C VAL A 111 -16.76 -6.21 -14.52
N VAL A 112 -15.72 -7.01 -14.70
CA VAL A 112 -15.27 -7.36 -16.05
C VAL A 112 -16.37 -8.17 -16.74
N ASP A 113 -17.19 -7.48 -17.53
CA ASP A 113 -17.97 -8.10 -18.60
C ASP A 113 -17.03 -8.36 -19.79
N ASP A 114 -17.49 -9.16 -20.78
CA ASP A 114 -16.78 -9.55 -22.02
C ASP A 114 -16.16 -8.38 -22.83
N SER A 115 -16.39 -7.14 -22.43
CA SER A 115 -15.75 -5.93 -22.98
C SER A 115 -14.38 -5.57 -22.37
N GLY A 116 -13.87 -6.32 -21.38
CA GLY A 116 -12.44 -6.32 -21.00
C GLY A 116 -11.90 -4.98 -20.46
N LEU A 117 -12.73 -4.16 -19.81
CA LEU A 117 -12.33 -2.86 -19.29
C LEU A 117 -11.43 -2.99 -18.05
N GLU A 118 -10.14 -3.21 -18.30
CA GLU A 118 -9.08 -3.09 -17.30
C GLU A 118 -8.77 -1.61 -17.02
N ARG A 119 -8.51 -1.27 -15.75
CA ARG A 119 -8.12 0.09 -15.37
C ARG A 119 -6.67 0.09 -14.90
N VAL A 120 -5.81 0.71 -15.70
CA VAL A 120 -4.41 0.97 -15.34
C VAL A 120 -4.36 2.24 -14.49
N LEU A 121 -3.87 2.11 -13.27
CA LEU A 121 -3.55 3.23 -12.41
C LEU A 121 -2.09 3.59 -12.58
N SER A 122 -1.80 4.84 -12.92
CA SER A 122 -0.42 5.35 -13.07
C SER A 122 -0.11 6.46 -12.05
N PRO A 123 0.00 6.15 -10.75
CA PRO A 123 0.45 7.13 -9.77
C PRO A 123 1.88 7.62 -10.03
N ARG A 124 2.02 8.92 -10.31
CA ARG A 124 3.31 9.64 -10.29
C ARG A 124 3.80 9.91 -8.87
N PHE A 125 5.07 9.62 -8.61
CA PHE A 125 5.79 9.86 -7.36
C PHE A 125 7.03 10.74 -7.62
N VAL A 126 7.34 11.65 -6.69
CA VAL A 126 8.56 12.49 -6.72
C VAL A 126 9.38 12.19 -5.48
N LYS A 127 10.69 11.99 -5.65
CA LYS A 127 11.61 11.68 -4.55
C LYS A 127 11.93 12.93 -3.72
N ALA A 128 11.10 13.23 -2.73
CA ALA A 128 11.40 14.26 -1.72
C ALA A 128 12.66 13.96 -0.91
#